data_AF-A0A484BYF0-F1
#
_entry.id   AF-A0A484BYF0-F1
#
_cell.length_a   1.000
_cell.length_b   1.000
_cell.length_c   1.000
_cell.angle_alpha   90.00
_cell.angle_beta   90.00
_cell.angle_gamma   90.00
#
_symmetry.space_group_name_H-M   'P 1'
#
loop_
_entity.id
_entity.type
_entity.pdbx_description
1 polymer ?
#
loop_
_entity_poly.entity_id
_entity_poly.type
_entity_poly.pdbx_seq_one_letter_code
_entity_poly.pdbx_strand_id
1 'polypeptide(L)'
;MLTGVNANSYGFYRCELIITYLPPLRTKQSTSRILVLVEGHQCQSPSGDQNNGFLWIWILVLVLFGIYSLIVTIIASIIWVKWRRSDSQSDYMNTKPKATRNRKKRGFQNPIPRHF
;
A
#
# COMPACT_ATOMS: atom_id res chain seq x y z
N MET A 1 44.07 12.45 31.51
CA MET A 1 42.75 12.08 30.93
C MET A 1 41.69 12.52 31.93
N LEU A 2 40.66 13.26 31.50
CA LEU A 2 39.55 13.67 32.39
C LEU A 2 38.54 12.51 32.48
N THR A 3 38.16 12.10 33.69
CA THR A 3 37.24 11.00 33.96
C THR A 3 36.08 11.47 34.84
N GLY A 4 34.87 10.93 34.64
CA GLY A 4 33.70 11.30 35.46
C GLY A 4 33.07 12.65 35.10
N VAL A 5 33.12 13.03 33.82
CA VAL A 5 32.56 14.28 33.31
C VAL A 5 31.04 14.14 33.17
N ASN A 6 30.27 15.11 33.68
CA ASN A 6 28.81 15.20 33.58
C ASN A 6 28.38 16.34 32.62
N ALA A 7 27.10 16.40 32.23
CA ALA A 7 26.57 17.45 31.35
C ALA A 7 26.85 18.87 31.87
N ASN A 8 26.86 19.06 33.20
CA ASN A 8 27.17 20.36 33.83
C ASN A 8 28.66 20.75 33.78
N SER A 9 29.56 19.82 33.44
CA SER A 9 31.00 20.11 33.28
C SER A 9 31.37 20.44 31.83
N TYR A 10 30.41 20.93 31.04
CA TYR A 10 30.70 21.46 29.71
C TYR A 10 31.53 22.73 29.83
N GLY A 11 32.60 22.84 29.03
CA GLY A 11 33.45 24.03 29.06
C GLY A 11 34.85 23.83 28.51
N PHE A 12 35.62 24.92 28.52
CA PHE A 12 37.02 24.92 28.11
C PHE A 12 37.93 24.73 29.32
N TYR A 13 38.71 23.65 29.30
CA TYR A 13 39.70 23.36 30.31
C TYR A 13 41.09 23.73 29.80
N ARG A 14 41.89 24.33 30.68
CA ARG A 14 43.26 24.76 30.39
C ARG A 14 44.16 24.46 31.58
N CYS A 15 45.39 24.04 31.31
CA CYS A 15 46.39 23.83 32.34
C CYS A 15 47.12 25.14 32.65
N GLU A 16 47.24 25.45 33.94
CA GLU A 16 48.03 26.55 34.46
C GLU A 16 49.18 25.99 35.30
N LEU A 17 50.41 26.47 35.03
CA LEU A 17 51.60 26.14 35.77
C LEU A 17 52.05 27.36 36.57
N ILE A 18 52.22 27.19 37.88
CA ILE A 18 52.75 28.20 38.78
C ILE A 18 54.10 27.72 39.29
N ILE A 19 55.17 28.41 38.91
CA ILE A 19 56.52 28.14 39.41
C ILE A 19 56.66 28.86 40.74
N THR A 20 56.52 28.09 41.83
CA THR A 20 56.63 28.58 43.21
C THR A 20 58.02 28.42 43.79
N TYR A 21 58.80 27.46 43.28
CA TYR A 21 60.16 27.18 43.72
C TYR A 21 61.16 27.93 42.84
N LEU A 22 62.12 28.58 43.50
CA LEU A 22 62.98 29.66 43.03
C LEU A 22 62.20 30.99 42.82
N PRO A 23 62.48 32.04 43.62
CA PRO A 23 61.94 33.37 43.35
C PRO A 23 62.52 33.89 42.01
N PRO A 24 61.76 34.61 41.16
CA PRO A 24 60.40 35.13 41.32
C PRO A 24 59.28 34.16 40.85
N LEU A 25 58.08 34.35 41.39
CA LEU A 25 56.87 33.64 40.98
C LEU A 25 56.58 33.90 39.50
N ARG A 26 56.54 32.83 38.69
CA ARG A 26 56.17 32.90 37.28
C ARG A 26 54.97 32.02 37.02
N THR A 27 53.94 32.59 36.40
CA THR A 27 52.80 31.86 35.90
C THR A 27 52.97 31.61 34.40
N LYS A 28 52.70 30.38 33.96
CA LYS A 28 52.67 30.01 32.55
C LYS A 28 51.38 29.28 32.25
N GLN A 29 50.65 29.74 31.24
CA GLN A 29 49.44 29.07 30.77
C GLN A 29 49.77 28.22 29.54
N SER A 30 49.26 27.00 29.49
CA SER A 30 49.44 26.12 28.32
C SER A 30 48.73 26.67 27.09
N THR A 31 49.29 26.60 25.88
CA THR A 31 48.59 27.05 24.66
C THR A 31 47.36 26.18 24.37
N SER A 32 47.42 24.91 24.74
CA SER A 32 46.38 23.93 24.43
C SER A 32 45.16 24.09 25.33
N ARG A 33 43.97 24.11 24.72
CA ARG A 33 42.67 24.10 25.39
C ARG A 33 41.96 22.82 25.04
N ILE A 34 41.26 22.25 26.02
CA ILE A 34 40.44 21.04 25.83
C ILE A 34 38.99 21.47 25.95
N LEU A 35 38.22 21.32 24.88
CA LEU A 35 36.78 21.47 24.92
C LEU A 35 36.19 20.16 25.45
N VAL A 36 35.50 20.25 26.58
CA VAL A 36 34.76 19.13 27.14
C VAL A 36 33.31 19.31 26.73
N LEU A 37 32.87 18.46 25.81
CA LEU A 37 31.49 18.35 25.38
C LEU A 37 31.00 16.96 25.80
N VAL A 38 30.08 16.92 26.74
CA VAL A 38 29.40 15.67 27.08
C VAL A 38 28.27 15.51 26.08
N GLU A 39 28.38 14.49 25.24
CA GLU A 39 27.27 14.01 24.45
C GLU A 39 26.24 13.43 25.43
N GLY A 40 25.26 14.26 25.82
CA GLY A 40 24.08 13.73 26.47
C GLY A 40 23.47 12.69 25.54
N HIS A 41 23.01 11.57 26.09
CA HIS A 41 22.10 10.70 25.36
C HIS A 41 20.87 11.52 24.99
N GLN A 42 20.92 12.18 23.83
CA GLN A 42 19.73 12.51 23.09
C GLN A 42 19.12 11.15 22.81
N CYS A 43 18.13 10.76 23.61
CA CYS A 43 17.11 9.85 23.11
C CYS A 43 16.77 10.41 21.74
N GLN A 44 17.11 9.66 20.68
CA GLN A 44 16.57 9.93 19.36
C GLN A 44 15.07 9.97 19.57
N SER A 45 14.50 11.17 19.70
CA SER A 45 13.17 11.39 19.19
C SER A 45 13.27 10.89 17.76
N PRO A 46 12.44 9.93 17.32
CA PRO A 46 12.54 9.38 15.98
C PRO A 46 12.33 10.54 15.01
N SER A 47 13.44 11.14 14.62
CA SER A 47 13.48 12.35 13.81
C SER A 47 13.19 11.89 12.40
N GLY A 48 11.89 11.89 12.09
CA GLY A 48 11.36 11.86 10.75
C GLY A 48 11.80 10.65 9.94
N ASP A 49 11.00 9.60 10.03
CA ASP A 49 10.90 8.53 9.03
C ASP A 49 11.01 9.10 7.60
N GLN A 50 12.22 9.09 7.03
CA GLN A 50 12.41 9.31 5.59
C GLN A 50 11.71 8.19 4.80
N ASN A 51 11.40 7.07 5.46
CA ASN A 51 10.63 5.95 4.93
C ASN A 51 9.10 6.20 4.92
N ASN A 52 8.58 7.21 5.64
CA ASN A 52 7.13 7.46 5.68
C ASN A 52 6.62 7.96 4.34
N GLY A 53 7.40 8.75 3.58
CA GLY A 53 6.99 9.24 2.28
C GLY A 53 6.70 8.10 1.29
N PHE A 54 7.62 7.14 1.19
CA PHE A 54 7.44 5.98 0.31
C PHE A 54 6.31 5.07 0.78
N LEU A 55 6.18 4.82 2.09
CA LEU A 55 5.07 4.03 2.63
C LEU A 55 3.71 4.67 2.33
N TRP A 56 3.58 5.99 2.49
CA TRP A 56 2.36 6.71 2.16
C TRP A 56 2.01 6.65 0.67
N ILE A 57 3.01 6.74 -0.22
CA ILE A 57 2.81 6.58 -1.66
C ILE A 57 2.29 5.17 -1.98
N TRP A 58 2.90 4.14 -1.39
CA TRP A 58 2.46 2.76 -1.57
C TRP A 58 1.03 2.52 -1.07
N ILE A 59 0.67 3.09 0.08
CA ILE A 59 -0.69 3.02 0.63
C ILE A 59 -1.68 3.69 -0.34
N LEU A 60 -1.36 4.87 -0.87
CA LEU A 60 -2.22 5.56 -1.84
C LEU A 60 -2.42 4.75 -3.12
N VAL A 61 -1.36 4.14 -3.65
CA VAL A 61 -1.44 3.29 -4.85
C VAL A 61 -2.33 2.07 -4.59
N LEU A 62 -2.16 1.39 -3.44
CA LEU A 62 -2.98 0.24 -3.07
C LEU A 62 -4.47 0.61 -2.92
N VAL A 63 -4.77 1.75 -2.30
CA VAL A 63 -6.14 2.23 -2.13
C VAL A 63 -6.76 2.56 -3.49
N LEU A 64 -6.05 3.29 -4.34
CA LEU A 64 -6.54 3.65 -5.68
C LEU A 64 -6.80 2.41 -6.54
N PHE A 65 -5.89 1.44 -6.50
CA PHE A 65 -6.02 0.18 -7.21
C PHE A 65 -7.19 -0.65 -6.68
N GLY A 66 -7.38 -0.70 -5.35
CA GLY A 66 -8.51 -1.37 -4.71
C GLY A 66 -9.85 -0.79 -5.13
N ILE A 67 -9.98 0.54 -5.13
CA ILE A 67 -11.20 1.24 -5.57
C ILE A 67 -11.47 0.96 -7.06
N TYR A 68 -10.44 1.09 -7.91
CA TYR A 68 -10.58 0.84 -9.34
C TYR A 68 -11.02 -0.61 -9.61
N SER A 69 -10.38 -1.58 -8.97
CA SER A 69 -10.71 -3.00 -9.11
C SER A 69 -12.15 -3.28 -8.64
N LEU A 70 -12.58 -2.66 -7.54
CA LEU A 70 -13.94 -2.80 -7.02
C LEU A 70 -14.97 -2.23 -7.99
N ILE A 71 -14.74 -1.05 -8.56
CA ILE A 71 -15.62 -0.43 -9.57
C ILE A 71 -15.72 -1.32 -10.80
N VAL A 72 -14.58 -1.78 -11.34
CA VAL A 72 -14.56 -2.67 -12.52
C VAL A 72 -15.33 -3.95 -12.25
N THR A 73 -15.17 -4.54 -11.06
CA THR A 73 -15.87 -5.77 -10.67
C THR A 73 -17.38 -5.56 -10.58
N ILE A 74 -17.84 -4.43 -10.04
CA ILE A 74 -19.27 -4.08 -10.00
C ILE A 74 -19.83 -3.92 -11.42
N ILE A 75 -19.14 -3.18 -12.29
CA ILE A 75 -19.60 -2.98 -13.68
C ILE A 75 -19.66 -4.31 -14.42
N ALA A 76 -18.60 -5.12 -14.31
CA ALA A 76 -18.51 -6.43 -14.94
C ALA A 76 -19.64 -7.37 -14.46
N SER A 77 -19.94 -7.38 -13.16
CA SER A 77 -21.02 -8.19 -12.60
C SER A 77 -22.40 -7.72 -13.04
N ILE A 78 -22.66 -6.42 -13.16
CA ILE A 78 -23.91 -5.89 -13.76
C ILE A 78 -24.05 -6.35 -15.21
N ILE A 79 -22.99 -6.20 -16.02
CA ILE A 79 -22.98 -6.64 -17.42
C ILE A 79 -23.21 -8.15 -17.50
N TRP A 80 -22.54 -8.93 -16.64
CA TRP A 80 -22.68 -10.38 -16.58
C TRP A 80 -24.11 -10.81 -16.26
N VAL A 81 -24.73 -10.22 -15.24
CA VAL A 81 -26.12 -10.51 -14.87
C VAL A 81 -27.07 -10.12 -16.00
N LYS A 82 -26.85 -8.95 -16.63
CA LYS A 82 -27.65 -8.51 -17.77
C LYS A 82 -27.51 -9.46 -18.95
N TRP A 83 -26.28 -9.86 -19.28
CA TRP A 83 -26.00 -10.79 -20.36
C TRP A 83 -26.64 -12.15 -20.10
N ARG A 84 -26.50 -12.70 -18.89
CA ARG A 84 -27.15 -13.95 -18.48
C ARG A 84 -28.68 -13.88 -18.56
N ARG A 85 -29.30 -12.74 -18.22
CA ARG A 85 -30.76 -12.56 -18.41
C ARG A 85 -31.14 -12.57 -19.89
N SER A 86 -30.38 -11.90 -20.75
CA SER A 86 -30.62 -11.92 -22.20
C SER A 86 -30.41 -13.31 -22.80
N ASP A 87 -29.39 -14.04 -22.35
CA ASP A 87 -29.11 -15.43 -22.73
C ASP A 87 -30.31 -16.33 -22.39
N SER A 88 -30.81 -16.25 -21.16
CA SER A 88 -32.01 -16.99 -20.73
C SER A 88 -33.29 -16.62 -21.51
N GLN A 89 -33.41 -15.37 -21.97
CA GLN A 89 -34.54 -14.93 -22.77
C GLN A 89 -34.44 -15.40 -24.22
N SER A 90 -33.22 -15.50 -24.76
CA SER A 90 -32.96 -16.03 -26.10
C SER A 90 -33.24 -17.53 -26.20
N ASP A 91 -32.90 -18.29 -25.16
CA ASP A 91 -33.27 -19.71 -25.04
C ASP A 91 -34.79 -19.92 -24.98
N TYR A 92 -35.53 -18.96 -24.41
CA TYR A 92 -36.99 -19.02 -24.32
C TYR A 92 -37.72 -18.74 -25.65
N MET A 93 -37.01 -18.31 -26.70
CA MET A 93 -37.61 -18.10 -28.03
C MET A 93 -37.61 -19.35 -28.91
N ASN A 94 -37.01 -20.45 -28.46
CA ASN A 94 -36.86 -21.67 -29.28
C ASN A 94 -37.94 -22.76 -29.03
N THR A 95 -38.95 -22.49 -28.21
CA THR A 95 -40.02 -23.46 -27.89
C THR A 95 -41.40 -23.09 -28.39
N LYS A 96 -41.56 -22.00 -29.17
CA LYS A 96 -42.81 -21.80 -29.93
C LYS A 96 -42.77 -22.74 -31.13
N PRO A 97 -43.53 -23.87 -31.16
CA PRO A 97 -43.68 -24.63 -32.38
C PRO A 97 -44.27 -23.69 -33.43
N LYS A 98 -43.57 -23.55 -34.55
CA LYS A 98 -44.04 -22.81 -35.72
C LYS A 98 -45.47 -23.29 -36.02
N ALA A 99 -46.47 -22.42 -35.88
CA ALA A 99 -47.86 -22.79 -36.12
C ALA A 99 -47.93 -23.47 -37.49
N THR A 100 -48.37 -24.73 -37.52
CA THR A 100 -48.40 -25.56 -38.72
C THR A 100 -49.38 -24.96 -39.72
N ARG A 101 -48.91 -24.03 -40.54
CA ARG A 101 -49.66 -23.48 -41.66
C ARG A 101 -49.80 -24.61 -42.70
N ASN A 102 -51.02 -25.12 -42.83
CA ASN A 102 -51.47 -26.03 -43.89
C ASN A 102 -50.75 -27.39 -43.99
N ARG A 103 -51.15 -28.36 -43.16
CA ARG A 103 -51.16 -29.78 -43.61
C ARG A 103 -52.58 -30.12 -44.08
N LYS A 104 -52.81 -29.99 -45.40
CA LYS A 104 -53.92 -30.65 -46.09
C LYS A 104 -53.93 -32.12 -45.64
N LYS A 105 -54.98 -32.54 -44.92
CA LYS A 105 -55.28 -33.95 -44.69
C LYS A 105 -55.57 -34.58 -46.06
N ARG A 106 -54.55 -35.16 -46.70
CA ARG A 106 -54.77 -36.13 -47.80
C ARG A 106 -55.36 -37.37 -47.12
N GLY A 107 -56.68 -37.50 -47.22
CA GLY A 107 -57.37 -38.72 -46.86
C GLY A 107 -56.80 -39.87 -47.67
N PHE A 108 -56.21 -40.83 -46.97
CA PHE A 108 -55.84 -42.11 -47.55
C PHE A 108 -57.16 -42.91 -47.64
N GLN A 109 -57.84 -42.80 -48.78
CA GLN A 109 -58.99 -43.65 -49.08
C GLN A 109 -58.46 -45.02 -49.49
N ASN A 110 -58.58 -46.00 -48.60
CA ASN A 110 -58.36 -47.40 -48.95
C ASN A 110 -59.58 -47.87 -49.78
N PRO A 111 -59.42 -48.35 -51.02
CA PRO A 111 -60.53 -48.96 -51.74
C PRO A 111 -60.91 -50.29 -51.07
N ILE A 112 -62.22 -50.46 -50.86
CA ILE A 112 -62.83 -51.69 -50.33
C ILE A 112 -62.78 -52.75 -51.45
N PRO A 113 -62.23 -53.96 -51.21
CA PRO A 113 -62.21 -55.01 -52.22
C PRO A 113 -63.62 -55.57 -52.42
N ARG A 114 -64.08 -55.61 -53.67
CA ARG A 114 -65.29 -56.36 -54.06
C ARG A 114 -64.90 -57.82 -54.29
N HIS A 115 -65.54 -58.74 -53.58
CA HIS A 115 -65.57 -60.15 -53.93
C HIS A 115 -66.81 -60.43 -54.78
N PHE A 116 -66.65 -61.27 -55.80
CA PHE A 116 -67.69 -61.71 -56.73
C PHE A 116 -68.66 -62.69 -56.08
#